data_AF-A0A7A6SST7-F1
#
_entry.id   AF-A0A7A6SST7-F1
#
_cell.length_a   1.000
_cell.length_b   1.000
_cell.length_c   1.000
_cell.angle_alpha   90.00
_cell.angle_beta   90.00
_cell.angle_gamma   90.00
#
_symmetry.space_group_name_H-M   'P 1'
#
loop_
_entity.id
_entity.type
_entity.pdbx_description
1 polymer ?
#
loop_
_entity_poly.entity_id
_entity_poly.type
_entity_poly.pdbx_seq_one_letter_code
_entity_poly.pdbx_strand_id
1 'polypeptide(L)'
;VTEILLTAARRCSLVIDNPAPEVFLVDLQQGIQIFELRIYAAEMGHRMPLRHEIHQLILAGFHAHGIDMPFPPFQMRLESLNGKQTGRTLTSAGKGRQAGSL
;
A
#
# COMPACT_ATOMS: atom_id res chain seq x y z
N VAL A 1 8.23 4.63 -4.62
CA VAL A 1 7.24 3.51 -4.69
C VAL A 1 7.09 2.99 -6.11
N THR A 2 6.76 3.84 -7.09
CA THR A 2 6.59 3.43 -8.50
C THR A 2 7.78 2.64 -9.07
N GLU A 3 9.00 3.10 -8.84
CA GLU A 3 10.22 2.41 -9.28
C GLU A 3 10.38 1.02 -8.64
N ILE A 4 9.95 0.86 -7.38
CA ILE A 4 9.98 -0.44 -6.68
C ILE A 4 8.99 -1.40 -7.33
N LEU A 5 7.79 -0.93 -7.65
CA LEU A 5 6.76 -1.72 -8.33
C LEU A 5 7.23 -2.14 -9.74
N LEU A 6 7.81 -1.21 -10.51
CA LEU A 6 8.39 -1.50 -11.83
C LEU A 6 9.59 -2.46 -11.75
N THR A 7 10.40 -2.35 -10.71
CA THR A 7 11.54 -3.26 -10.48
C THR A 7 11.05 -4.64 -10.09
N ALA A 8 10.03 -4.75 -9.25
CA ALA A 8 9.40 -6.03 -8.92
C ALA A 8 8.82 -6.71 -10.18
N ALA A 9 8.13 -5.95 -11.05
CA ALA A 9 7.63 -6.47 -12.32
C ALA A 9 8.75 -7.00 -13.22
N ARG A 10 9.84 -6.25 -13.38
CA ARG A 10 11.01 -6.64 -14.20
C ARG A 10 11.81 -7.82 -13.63
N ARG A 11 11.72 -8.08 -12.33
CA ARG A 11 12.41 -9.20 -11.67
C ARG A 11 11.62 -10.51 -11.69
N CYS A 12 10.31 -10.45 -11.92
CA CYS A 12 9.46 -11.62 -11.99
C CYS A 12 9.64 -12.29 -13.36
N SER A 13 10.07 -13.55 -13.35
CA SER A 13 10.34 -14.31 -14.58
C SER A 13 9.09 -14.64 -15.40
N LEU A 14 7.92 -14.54 -14.78
CA LEU A 14 6.62 -14.88 -15.39
C LEU A 14 5.96 -13.68 -16.09
N VAL A 15 6.50 -12.48 -15.92
CA VAL A 15 6.00 -11.26 -16.58
C VAL A 15 6.59 -11.17 -17.98
N ILE A 16 5.76 -10.89 -18.96
CA ILE A 16 6.21 -10.63 -20.34
C ILE A 16 6.55 -9.15 -20.53
N ASP A 17 7.52 -8.86 -21.39
CA ASP A 17 7.97 -7.49 -21.67
C ASP A 17 7.14 -6.75 -22.74
N ASN A 18 6.29 -7.47 -23.49
CA ASN A 18 5.45 -6.90 -24.53
C ASN A 18 4.01 -7.43 -24.40
N PRO A 19 3.04 -6.61 -23.98
CA PRO A 19 3.17 -5.19 -23.61
C PRO A 19 3.95 -4.97 -22.31
N ALA A 20 4.63 -3.81 -22.21
CA ALA A 20 5.49 -3.46 -21.09
C ALA A 20 4.69 -3.27 -19.78
N PRO A 21 5.30 -3.54 -18.61
CA PRO A 21 4.67 -3.30 -17.33
C PRO A 21 4.50 -1.80 -17.05
N GLU A 22 3.32 -1.41 -16.56
CA GLU A 22 2.99 -0.02 -16.28
C GLU A 22 2.53 0.16 -14.84
N VAL A 23 2.85 1.30 -14.24
CA VAL A 23 2.44 1.64 -12.87
C VAL A 23 1.83 3.03 -12.83
N PHE A 24 0.62 3.13 -12.28
CA PHE A 24 -0.12 4.36 -12.16
C PHE A 24 -0.46 4.63 -10.69
N LEU A 25 -0.33 5.89 -10.25
CA LEU A 25 -0.98 6.35 -9.03
C LEU A 25 -2.43 6.68 -9.39
N VAL A 26 -3.36 5.84 -8.95
CA VAL A 26 -4.79 5.95 -9.32
C VAL A 26 -5.52 6.93 -8.41
N ASP A 27 -5.20 6.92 -7.11
CA ASP A 27 -5.90 7.75 -6.15
C ASP A 27 -5.04 8.06 -4.91
N LEU A 28 -5.42 9.09 -4.17
CA LEU A 28 -4.86 9.50 -2.89
C LEU A 28 -6.00 9.72 -1.89
N GLN A 29 -6.40 8.66 -1.18
CA GLN A 29 -7.53 8.70 -0.25
C GLN A 29 -7.04 8.68 1.20
N GLN A 30 -7.43 9.66 2.01
CA GLN A 30 -7.14 9.70 3.46
C GLN A 30 -5.64 9.52 3.80
N GLY A 31 -4.74 10.02 2.93
CA GLY A 31 -3.29 9.87 3.08
C GLY A 31 -2.72 8.53 2.58
N ILE A 32 -3.56 7.64 2.03
CA ILE A 32 -3.17 6.37 1.42
C ILE A 32 -3.06 6.55 -0.09
N GLN A 33 -1.90 6.20 -0.65
CA GLN A 33 -1.65 6.19 -2.08
C GLN A 33 -2.09 4.85 -2.68
N ILE A 34 -3.03 4.89 -3.63
CA ILE A 34 -3.53 3.71 -4.32
C ILE A 34 -2.82 3.61 -5.67
N PHE A 35 -1.99 2.58 -5.84
CA PHE A 35 -1.28 2.30 -7.08
C PHE A 35 -1.90 1.14 -7.83
N GLU A 36 -1.95 1.25 -9.16
CA GLU A 36 -2.28 0.16 -10.07
C GLU A 36 -1.02 -0.27 -10.82
N LEU A 37 -0.69 -1.56 -10.72
CA LEU A 37 0.38 -2.20 -11.47
C LEU A 37 -0.26 -3.10 -12.54
N ARG A 38 -0.02 -2.79 -13.81
CA ARG A 38 -0.51 -3.56 -14.95
C ARG A 38 0.64 -4.41 -15.49
N ILE A 39 0.45 -5.72 -15.42
CA ILE A 39 1.43 -6.73 -15.85
C ILE A 39 0.71 -7.85 -16.59
N TYR A 40 1.45 -8.51 -17.48
CA TYR A 40 0.91 -9.51 -18.38
C TYR A 40 1.65 -10.83 -18.20
N ALA A 41 0.91 -11.93 -18.22
CA ALA A 41 1.43 -13.29 -18.11
C ALA A 41 1.39 -13.97 -19.48
N ALA A 42 2.38 -14.81 -19.78
CA ALA A 42 2.39 -15.59 -21.02
C ALA A 42 1.27 -16.64 -21.09
N GLU A 43 0.87 -17.20 -19.94
CA GLU A 43 -0.12 -18.28 -19.87
C GLU A 43 -1.09 -18.10 -18.71
N MET A 44 -2.30 -18.66 -18.84
CA MET A 44 -3.32 -18.62 -17.79
C MET A 44 -2.91 -19.39 -16.53
N GLY A 45 -2.12 -20.46 -16.66
CA GLY A 45 -1.60 -21.24 -15.53
C GLY A 45 -0.66 -20.46 -14.62
N HIS A 46 -0.02 -19.42 -15.14
CA HIS A 46 0.93 -18.60 -14.40
C HIS A 46 0.29 -17.47 -13.59
N ARG A 47 -1.03 -17.24 -13.70
CA ARG A 47 -1.69 -16.11 -13.02
C ARG A 47 -1.52 -16.11 -11.49
N MET A 48 -1.72 -17.26 -10.85
CA MET A 48 -1.57 -17.37 -9.39
C MET A 48 -0.10 -17.34 -8.94
N PRO A 49 0.83 -18.10 -9.57
CA PRO A 49 2.26 -18.00 -9.27
C PRO A 49 2.83 -16.59 -9.47
N LEU A 50 2.51 -15.94 -10.59
CA LEU A 50 2.96 -14.58 -10.89
C LEU A 50 2.48 -13.59 -9.84
N ARG A 51 1.19 -13.65 -9.46
CA ARG A 51 0.65 -12.76 -8.43
C ARG A 51 1.36 -12.96 -7.09
N HIS A 52 1.62 -14.21 -6.71
CA HIS A 52 2.34 -14.51 -5.48
C HIS A 52 3.77 -13.95 -5.50
N GLU A 53 4.52 -14.21 -6.57
CA GLU A 53 5.91 -13.75 -6.72
C GLU A 53 6.00 -12.23 -6.72
N ILE A 54 5.10 -11.55 -7.45
CA ILE A 54 5.04 -10.08 -7.49
C ILE A 54 4.77 -9.51 -6.10
N HIS A 55 3.81 -10.06 -5.35
CA HIS A 55 3.56 -9.60 -3.99
C HIS A 55 4.80 -9.78 -3.08
N GLN A 56 5.50 -10.91 -3.18
CA GLN A 56 6.73 -11.14 -2.40
C GLN A 56 7.83 -10.13 -2.76
N LEU A 57 8.04 -9.87 -4.06
CA LEU A 57 9.02 -8.89 -4.53
C LEU A 57 8.69 -7.46 -4.10
N ILE A 58 7.42 -7.09 -4.12
CA ILE A 58 6.96 -5.77 -3.64
C ILE A 58 7.21 -5.64 -2.14
N LEU A 59 6.84 -6.64 -1.33
CA LEU A 59 7.06 -6.62 0.12
C LEU A 59 8.56 -6.55 0.46
N ALA A 60 9.39 -7.33 -0.25
CA ALA A 60 10.84 -7.28 -0.08
C ALA A 60 11.41 -5.92 -0.48
N GLY A 61 10.93 -5.33 -1.57
CA GLY A 61 11.30 -3.98 -2.00
C GLY A 61 10.90 -2.91 -0.99
N PHE A 62 9.68 -2.98 -0.46
CA PHE A 62 9.22 -2.04 0.57
C PHE A 62 10.05 -2.14 1.84
N HIS A 63 10.33 -3.38 2.30
CA HIS A 63 11.19 -3.61 3.44
C HIS A 63 12.60 -3.04 3.23
N ALA A 64 13.22 -3.30 2.09
CA ALA A 64 14.57 -2.81 1.76
C ALA A 64 14.66 -1.27 1.69
N HIS A 65 13.56 -0.60 1.31
CA HIS A 65 13.48 0.86 1.23
C HIS A 65 12.86 1.52 2.48
N GLY A 66 12.58 0.76 3.54
CA GLY A 66 12.00 1.29 4.78
C GLY A 66 10.58 1.85 4.61
N ILE A 67 9.82 1.35 3.63
CA ILE A 67 8.43 1.76 3.39
C ILE A 67 7.54 0.88 4.27
N ASP A 68 6.87 1.52 5.23
CA ASP A 68 5.87 0.86 6.06
C ASP A 68 4.53 0.79 5.33
N MET A 69 3.84 -0.34 5.44
CA MET A 69 2.53 -0.49 4.81
C MET A 69 1.45 0.14 5.69
N PRO A 70 0.59 1.01 5.13
CA PRO A 70 -0.48 1.60 5.91
C PRO A 70 -1.46 0.51 6.34
N PHE A 71 -1.73 0.44 7.64
CA PHE A 71 -2.85 -0.34 8.14
C PHE A 71 -4.16 0.36 7.79
N PRO A 72 -5.25 -0.40 7.50
CA PRO A 72 -6.56 0.19 7.26
C PRO A 72 -6.90 1.18 8.37
N PRO A 73 -7.34 2.41 8.02
CA PRO A 73 -7.66 3.39 9.03
C PRO A 73 -8.90 2.90 9.78
N PHE A 74 -8.75 2.65 11.08
CA PHE A 74 -9.89 2.44 11.96
C PHE A 74 -10.24 3.76 12.66
N GLN A 75 -11.55 4.02 12.74
CA GLN A 75 -12.12 5.15 13.48
C GLN A 75 -12.77 4.62 14.75
N MET A 76 -12.33 5.09 15.91
CA MET A 76 -12.90 4.71 17.19
C MET A 76 -13.73 5.88 17.74
N ARG A 77 -15.01 5.64 18.02
CA ARG A 77 -15.89 6.59 18.71
C ARG A 77 -15.94 6.20 20.18
N LEU A 78 -15.50 7.10 21.06
CA LEU A 78 -15.63 6.93 22.51
C LEU A 78 -16.94 7.58 22.97
N GLU A 79 -17.83 6.78 23.53
CA GLU A 79 -19.07 7.23 24.17
C GLU A 79 -18.91 7.06 25.69
N SER A 80 -18.91 8.17 26.43
CA SER A 80 -18.82 8.16 27.90
C SER A 80 -20.21 7.88 28.49
N LEU A 81 -20.35 6.81 29.28
CA LEU A 81 -21.62 6.37 29.87
C LEU A 81 -22.11 7.24 31.04
N ASN A 82 -21.40 8.29 31.42
CA ASN A 82 -21.81 9.17 32.53
C ASN A 82 -21.97 10.62 32.08
N GLY A 83 -23.07 10.92 31.39
CA GLY A 83 -23.87 12.15 31.48
C GLY A 83 -23.25 13.54 31.27
N LYS A 84 -21.93 13.72 31.18
CA LYS A 84 -21.28 15.02 30.91
C LYS A 84 -20.03 14.85 30.05
N GLN A 85 -20.17 15.41 28.85
CA GLN A 85 -19.16 15.85 27.87
C GLN A 85 -18.60 14.85 26.83
N THR A 86 -19.03 15.18 25.60
CA THR A 86 -18.30 15.30 24.32
C THR A 86 -17.64 14.04 23.76
N GLY A 87 -18.36 13.40 22.83
CA GLY A 87 -17.85 12.33 21.97
C GLY A 87 -16.57 12.78 21.26
N ARG A 88 -15.46 12.11 21.58
CA ARG A 88 -14.14 12.36 21.00
C ARG A 88 -13.89 11.30 19.94
N THR A 89 -13.88 11.71 18.67
CA THR A 89 -13.52 10.86 17.54
C THR A 89 -12.01 10.74 17.44
N LEU A 90 -11.47 9.52 17.51
CA LEU A 90 -10.05 9.25 17.29
C LEU A 90 -9.88 8.54 15.94
N THR A 91 -8.99 9.03 15.08
CA THR A 91 -8.62 8.42 13.81
C THR A 91 -7.15 8.00 13.82
N SER A 92 -6.86 6.83 13.24
CA SER A 92 -5.49 6.27 13.16
C SER A 92 -4.66 6.87 12.01
N ALA A 93 -5.29 7.52 11.04
CA ALA A 93 -4.68 8.05 9.81
C ALA A 93 -3.79 9.31 10.00
N GLY A 94 -3.37 9.66 11.22
CA GLY A 94 -2.78 10.99 11.47
C GLY A 94 -1.79 11.11 12.63
N LYS A 95 -1.25 10.03 13.20
CA LYS A 95 -0.29 10.15 14.32
C LYS A 95 1.16 9.97 13.86
N GLY A 96 1.64 10.93 13.07
CA GLY A 96 3.04 11.07 12.70
C GLY A 96 3.51 12.52 12.83
N ARG A 97 4.37 12.77 13.84
CA ARG A 97 5.18 13.99 14.09
C ARG A 97 4.47 15.22 14.69
N GLN A 98 4.28 15.19 16.02
CA GLN A 98 4.38 16.42 16.80
C GLN A 98 5.87 16.63 17.13
N ALA A 99 6.57 17.40 16.30
CA ALA A 99 7.91 17.88 16.65
C ALA A 99 7.74 18.92 17.77
N GLY A 100 8.28 18.60 18.94
CA GLY A 100 8.24 19.47 20.11
C GLY A 100 8.93 20.80 19.83
N SER A 101 8.25 21.87 20.18
CA SER A 101 8.83 23.19 20.39
C SER A 101 9.55 23.20 21.74
N LEU A 102 10.87 23.41 21.71
CA LEU A 102 11.67 24.06 22.74
C LEU A 102 12.71 24.93 22.04
#